data_AF-A0A972LF96-F1
#
_entry.id   AF-A0A972LF96-F1
#
_cell.length_a   1.000
_cell.length_b   1.000
_cell.length_c   1.000
_cell.angle_alpha   90.00
_cell.angle_beta   90.00
_cell.angle_gamma   90.00
#
_symmetry.space_group_name_H-M   'P 1'
#
loop_
_entity.id
_entity.type
_entity.pdbx_description
1 polymer ?
#
loop_
_entity_poly.entity_id
_entity_poly.type
_entity_poly.pdbx_seq_one_letter_code
_entity_poly.pdbx_strand_id
1 'polypeptide(L)' 'MKRIDVPKELLWDYKDAPDDLIWRLQRIADFFPAYGTDRDTVELLYQFRDRLRLEEGKYRLIGIYKEVWDEKTRKGSKGQ' A
#
# COMPACT_ATOMS: atom_id res chain seq x y z
N MET A 1 13.49 -3.29 9.42
CA MET A 1 12.35 -3.57 8.52
C MET A 1 11.36 -2.42 8.64
N LYS A 2 10.89 -1.83 7.55
CA LYS A 2 9.83 -0.80 7.62
C LYS A 2 8.56 -1.47 8.16
N ARG A 3 8.01 -0.94 9.26
CA ARG A 3 6.73 -1.38 9.81
C ARG A 3 5.63 -0.53 9.16
N ILE A 4 4.52 -1.16 8.78
CA ILE A 4 3.35 -0.45 8.27
C ILE A 4 2.24 -0.53 9.30
N ASP A 5 1.70 0.64 9.66
CA ASP A 5 0.58 0.72 10.56
C ASP A 5 -0.72 0.55 9.78
N VAL A 6 -1.52 -0.42 10.19
CA VAL A 6 -2.85 -0.65 9.61
C VAL A 6 -3.82 0.25 10.36
N PRO A 7 -4.61 1.09 9.67
CA PRO A 7 -5.63 1.92 10.30
C PRO A 7 -6.55 1.09 11.20
N LYS A 8 -6.90 1.62 12.38
CA LYS A 8 -7.72 0.88 13.37
C LYS A 8 -9.10 0.52 12.81
N GLU A 9 -9.60 1.35 11.91
CA GLU A 9 -10.84 1.15 11.16
C GLU A 9 -10.80 -0.08 10.26
N LEU A 10 -9.61 -0.56 9.87
CA LEU A 10 -9.45 -1.81 9.13
C LEU A 10 -9.28 -3.02 10.06
N LEU A 11 -9.09 -2.81 11.36
CA LEU A 11 -8.88 -3.85 12.36
C LEU A 11 -10.10 -4.06 13.27
N TRP A 12 -11.25 -3.47 12.93
CA TRP A 12 -12.47 -3.50 13.74
C TRP A 12 -12.97 -4.92 14.07
N ASP A 13 -12.61 -5.90 13.25
CA ASP A 13 -12.93 -7.33 13.37
C ASP A 13 -11.85 -8.14 14.11
N TYR A 14 -10.72 -7.52 14.50
CA TYR A 14 -9.62 -8.19 15.19
C TYR A 14 -9.45 -7.67 16.61
N LYS A 15 -9.45 -8.60 17.57
CA LYS A 15 -9.03 -8.31 18.94
C LYS A 15 -7.51 -8.09 19.03
N ASP A 16 -6.75 -8.97 18.37
CA ASP A 16 -5.30 -8.91 18.26
C ASP A 16 -4.91 -9.20 16.79
N ALA A 17 -4.55 -8.16 16.05
CA ALA A 17 -4.18 -8.28 14.65
C ALA A 17 -2.75 -8.85 14.50
N PRO A 18 -2.50 -9.74 13.52
CA PRO A 18 -1.16 -10.24 13.24
C PRO A 18 -0.15 -9.12 12.96
N ASP A 19 1.08 -9.29 13.46
CA ASP A 19 2.16 -8.32 13.22
C ASP A 19 2.96 -8.58 11.93
N ASP A 20 2.54 -9.56 11.13
CA ASP A 20 3.20 -9.93 9.88
C ASP A 20 3.01 -8.86 8.79
N LEU A 21 4.10 -8.52 8.09
CA LEU A 21 4.09 -7.47 7.07
C LEU A 21 3.18 -7.82 5.88
N ILE A 22 3.20 -9.06 5.40
CA ILE A 22 2.38 -9.49 4.26
C ILE A 22 0.91 -9.47 4.65
N TRP A 23 0.57 -9.93 5.84
CA TRP A 23 -0.79 -9.87 6.37
C TRP A 23 -1.29 -8.41 6.45
N ARG A 24 -0.48 -7.51 7.00
CA ARG A 24 -0.82 -6.08 7.12
C ARG A 24 -1.02 -5.42 5.75
N LEU A 25 -0.13 -5.72 4.79
CA LEU A 25 -0.24 -5.22 3.42
C LEU A 25 -1.46 -5.80 2.70
N GLN A 26 -1.76 -7.08 2.89
CA GLN A 26 -2.98 -7.70 2.36
C GLN A 26 -4.21 -6.98 2.92
N ARG A 27 -4.23 -6.73 4.24
CA ARG A 27 -5.36 -6.05 4.87
C ARG A 27 -5.58 -4.66 4.29
N ILE A 28 -4.52 -3.90 4.05
CA ILE A 28 -4.65 -2.58 3.40
C ILE A 28 -5.11 -2.74 1.95
N ALA A 29 -4.55 -3.69 1.20
CA ALA A 29 -4.92 -3.93 -0.19
C ALA A 29 -6.39 -4.36 -0.37
N ASP A 30 -6.97 -5.05 0.62
CA ASP A 30 -8.38 -5.41 0.63
C ASP A 30 -9.30 -4.19 0.57
N PHE A 31 -8.86 -3.03 1.09
CA PHE A 31 -9.61 -1.78 1.08
C PHE A 31 -9.01 -0.69 0.18
N PHE A 32 -8.00 -1.04 -0.62
CA PHE A 32 -7.44 -0.13 -1.60
C PHE A 32 -8.47 0.18 -2.70
N PRO A 33 -8.64 1.45 -3.14
CA PRO A 33 -7.84 2.64 -2.82
C PRO A 33 -8.41 3.51 -1.69
N ALA A 34 -9.45 3.09 -0.98
CA ALA A 34 -10.00 3.88 0.13
C ALA A 34 -8.95 4.07 1.25
N TYR A 35 -8.03 3.12 1.39
CA TYR A 35 -6.87 3.18 2.29
C TYR A 35 -5.58 2.84 1.55
N GLY A 36 -4.43 3.29 2.07
CA GLY A 36 -3.10 2.91 1.58
C GLY A 36 -2.64 3.61 0.30
N THR A 37 -3.13 4.82 0.03
CA THR A 37 -2.75 5.63 -1.14
C THR A 37 -1.56 6.55 -0.89
N ASP A 38 -1.09 6.65 0.36
CA ASP A 38 0.12 7.37 0.71
C ASP A 38 1.36 6.70 0.07
N ARG A 39 2.41 7.50 -0.12
CA ARG A 39 3.59 7.08 -0.89
C ARG A 39 4.28 5.86 -0.29
N ASP A 40 4.50 5.83 1.02
CA ASP A 40 5.25 4.75 1.66
C ASP A 40 4.46 3.43 1.61
N THR A 41 3.14 3.49 1.81
CA THR A 41 2.27 2.33 1.66
C THR A 41 2.20 1.83 0.22
N VAL A 42 2.04 2.73 -0.76
CA VAL A 42 2.02 2.34 -2.18
C VAL A 42 3.34 1.70 -2.60
N GLU A 43 4.48 2.20 -2.11
CA GLU A 43 5.79 1.58 -2.37
C GLU A 43 5.84 0.14 -1.89
N LEU A 44 5.38 -0.12 -0.66
CA LEU A 44 5.35 -1.46 -0.08
C LEU A 44 4.32 -2.36 -0.78
N LEU A 45 3.12 -1.86 -1.04
CA LEU A 45 2.10 -2.59 -1.80
C LEU A 45 2.63 -3.00 -3.18
N TYR A 46 3.30 -2.09 -3.88
CA TYR A 46 3.90 -2.38 -5.18
C TYR A 46 5.01 -3.42 -5.07
N GLN A 47 5.93 -3.25 -4.11
CA GLN A 47 7.06 -4.18 -3.89
C GLN A 47 6.59 -5.61 -3.61
N PHE A 48 5.47 -5.78 -2.91
CA PHE A 48 4.95 -7.08 -2.50
C PHE A 48 3.73 -7.54 -3.30
N ARG A 49 3.28 -6.82 -4.32
CA ARG A 49 2.00 -7.07 -5.04
C ARG A 49 1.87 -8.48 -5.59
N ASP A 50 2.96 -9.11 -6.02
CA ASP A 50 2.96 -10.48 -6.56
C ASP A 50 2.82 -11.55 -5.47
N ARG A 51 3.06 -11.18 -4.20
CA ARG A 51 2.84 -12.03 -3.02
C ARG A 51 1.49 -11.79 -2.37
N LEU A 52 0.79 -10.72 -2.76
CA LEU A 52 -0.55 -10.39 -2.30
C LEU A 52 -1.59 -11.07 -3.17
N ARG A 53 -2.71 -11.47 -2.58
CA ARG A 53 -3.85 -12.04 -3.29
C ARG A 53 -4.72 -10.90 -3.83
N LEU A 54 -4.25 -10.27 -4.90
CA LEU A 54 -4.93 -9.13 -5.52
C LEU A 54 -5.80 -9.56 -6.69
N GLU A 55 -6.98 -8.95 -6.80
CA GLU A 55 -7.71 -8.96 -8.06
C GLU A 55 -6.99 -8.09 -9.10
N GLU A 56 -7.19 -8.40 -10.38
CA GLU A 56 -6.49 -7.75 -11.49
C GLU A 56 -6.67 -6.21 -11.50
N GLY A 57 -7.86 -5.73 -11.10
CA GLY A 57 -8.15 -4.30 -10.98
C GLY A 57 -7.25 -3.60 -9.96
N LYS A 58 -7.15 -4.14 -8.75
CA LYS A 58 -6.29 -3.60 -7.68
C LYS A 58 -4.81 -3.72 -8.01
N TYR A 59 -4.41 -4.83 -8.63
CA TYR A 59 -3.04 -5.03 -9.10
C TYR A 59 -2.60 -3.88 -10.03
N ARG A 60 -3.44 -3.57 -11.03
CA ARG A 60 -3.19 -2.45 -11.94
C ARG A 60 -3.23 -1.11 -11.22
N LEU A 61 -4.21 -0.89 -10.36
CA LEU A 61 -4.40 0.39 -9.68
C LEU A 61 -3.22 0.75 -8.78
N ILE A 62 -2.66 -0.21 -8.04
CA ILE A 62 -1.44 0.00 -7.24
C ILE A 62 -0.27 0.43 -8.14
N GLY A 63 -0.13 -0.16 -9.32
CA GLY A 63 0.86 0.23 -10.32
C GLY A 63 0.72 1.70 -10.76
N ILE A 64 -0.50 2.14 -11.08
CA ILE A 64 -0.78 3.52 -11.48
C ILE A 64 -0.42 4.49 -10.35
N TYR A 65 -0.78 4.19 -9.10
CA TYR A 65 -0.43 5.05 -7.96
C TYR A 65 1.09 5.15 -7.77
N LYS A 66 1.82 4.04 -7.96
CA LYS A 66 3.28 4.02 -7.88
C LYS A 66 3.91 4.92 -8.95
N GLU A 67 3.44 4.83 -10.18
CA GLU A 67 3.90 5.70 -11.28
C GLU A 67 3.68 7.19 -10.97
N VAL A 68 2.48 7.55 -10.49
CA VAL A 68 2.15 8.93 -10.11
C VAL A 68 3.08 9.43 -8.99
N TRP A 69 3.36 8.61 -7.98
CA TRP A 69 4.28 8.98 -6.91
C TRP A 69 5.73 9.14 -7.41
N ASP A 70 6.18 8.26 -8.29
CA ASP A 70 7.51 8.35 -8.90
C ASP A 70 7.67 9.60 -9.76
N GLU A 71 6.64 9.97 -10.52
CA GLU A 71 6.65 11.23 -11.29
C GLU A 71 6.71 12.47 -10.40
N LYS A 72 5.94 12.50 -9.30
CA LYS A 72 5.94 13.62 -8.35
C LYS A 72 7.33 13.82 -7.72
N THR A 73 8.01 12.72 -7.39
CA THR A 73 9.36 12.80 -6.80
C THR A 73 10.39 13.31 -7.80
N ARG A 74 10.33 12.84 -9.05
CA ARG A 74 11.21 13.32 -10.14
C ARG A 74 11.00 14.80 -10.47
N LYS A 75 9.76 15.29 -10.40
CA LYS A 75 9.44 16.71 -10.62
C LYS A 75 9.89 17.60 -9.45
N GLY A 76 9.82 17.11 -8.22
CA GLY A 76 10.34 17.82 -7.04
C GLY A 76 11.87 18.01 -7.04
N SER A 77 12.61 17.06 -7.64
CA SER A 77 14.08 17.14 -7.76
C SER A 77 14.59 18.09 -8.85
N LYS A 78 13.72 18.62 -9.72
CA LYS A 78 14.09 19.55 -10.81
C LYS A 78 13.75 21.02 -10.51
N GLY A 79 13.28 21.32 -9.30
CA GLY A 79 13.01 22.68 -8.84
C GLY A 79 13.86 23.00 -7.60
N GLN A 80 15.17 23.11 -7.77
CA GLN A 80 16.08 23.72 -6.81
C GLN A 80 17.17 24.50 -7.56
#